data_AF-X1GJG9-F1
#
_entry.id   AF-X1GJG9-F1
#
_cell.length_a   1.000
_cell.length_b   1.000
_cell.length_c   1.000
_cell.angle_alpha   90.00
_cell.angle_beta   90.00
_cell.angle_gamma   90.00
#
_symmetry.space_group_name_H-M   'P 1'
#
loop_
_entity.id
_entity.type
_entity.pdbx_description
1 polymer ?
#
loop_
_entity_poly.entity_id
_entity_poly.type
_entity_poly.pdbx_seq_one_letter_code
_entity_poly.pdbx_strand_id
1 'polypeptide(L)'
;LGLCLSSTVFAAEPLLVGLVFDIGGKGDKSFNDSASRGLAWAAADFDIKRIELEPGVAVDREENLRTLASIGYDLIIGVGFLFTDAIVTVADEFPDTKFVIIDGFIPDKPNVMACLFPEPQGSFLGS
;
A
#
# COMPACT_ATOMS: atom_id res chain seq x y z
N LEU A 1 -41.62 -19.59 -28.19
CA LEU A 1 -40.17 -19.32 -28.28
C LEU A 1 -39.79 -18.53 -27.03
N GLY A 2 -39.30 -19.20 -25.99
CA GLY A 2 -38.95 -18.56 -24.72
C GLY A 2 -37.49 -18.14 -24.76
N LEU A 3 -37.24 -16.82 -24.78
CA LEU A 3 -35.89 -16.26 -24.79
C LEU A 3 -35.36 -16.29 -23.35
N CYS A 4 -34.45 -17.24 -23.06
CA CYS A 4 -33.68 -17.25 -21.83
C CYS A 4 -32.63 -16.13 -21.93
N LEU A 5 -32.87 -15.02 -21.23
CA LEU A 5 -31.86 -13.99 -20.99
C LEU A 5 -30.83 -14.58 -20.02
N SER A 6 -29.68 -15.00 -20.54
CA SER A 6 -28.54 -15.37 -19.74
C SER A 6 -27.93 -14.10 -19.16
N SER A 7 -28.29 -13.76 -17.93
CA SER A 7 -27.67 -12.68 -17.17
C SER A 7 -26.22 -13.06 -16.88
N THR A 8 -25.28 -12.49 -17.63
CA THR A 8 -23.86 -12.50 -17.23
C THR A 8 -23.74 -11.68 -15.95
N VAL A 9 -23.57 -12.37 -14.81
CA VAL A 9 -23.13 -11.74 -13.58
C VAL A 9 -21.67 -11.36 -13.80
N PHE A 10 -21.38 -10.06 -13.92
CA PHE A 10 -20.01 -9.57 -13.78
C PHE A 10 -19.65 -9.76 -12.30
N ALA A 11 -18.88 -10.79 -11.99
CA ALA A 11 -18.24 -10.89 -10.68
C ALA A 11 -17.23 -9.73 -10.59
N ALA A 12 -17.26 -8.96 -9.50
CA ALA A 12 -16.22 -7.99 -9.24
C ALA A 12 -14.88 -8.74 -9.16
N GLU A 13 -13.86 -8.27 -9.88
CA GLU A 13 -12.53 -8.87 -9.76
C GLU A 13 -11.93 -8.52 -8.38
N PRO A 14 -11.17 -9.45 -7.78
CA PRO A 14 -10.57 -9.23 -6.48
C PRO A 14 -9.59 -8.06 -6.54
N LEU A 15 -9.63 -7.19 -5.54
CA LEU A 15 -8.73 -6.05 -5.43
C LEU A 15 -7.28 -6.54 -5.22
N LEU A 16 -6.35 -6.04 -6.02
CA LEU A 16 -4.93 -6.37 -5.92
C LEU A 16 -4.22 -5.33 -5.04
N VAL A 17 -3.67 -5.78 -3.91
CA VAL A 17 -3.02 -4.91 -2.91
C VAL A 17 -1.58 -5.31 -2.67
N GLY A 18 -0.66 -4.36 -2.84
CA GLY A 18 0.77 -4.54 -2.59
C GLY A 18 1.20 -3.78 -1.34
N LEU A 19 1.90 -4.44 -0.42
CA LEU A 19 2.50 -3.81 0.75
C LEU A 19 4.03 -3.88 0.64
N VAL A 20 4.69 -2.73 0.68
CA VAL A 20 6.15 -2.64 0.52
C VAL A 20 6.74 -2.10 1.82
N PHE A 21 7.64 -2.88 2.41
CA PHE A 21 8.32 -2.49 3.63
C PHE A 21 9.62 -1.74 3.34
N ASP A 22 9.95 -0.84 4.25
CA ASP A 22 11.27 -0.19 4.33
C ASP A 22 12.30 -1.14 5.00
N ILE A 23 13.45 -0.61 5.43
CA ILE A 23 14.62 -1.26 6.01
C ILE A 23 14.27 -2.28 7.10
N GLY A 24 13.26 -2.01 7.92
CA GLY A 24 12.91 -2.85 9.07
C GLY A 24 12.29 -4.19 8.70
N GLY A 25 11.57 -4.27 7.58
CA GLY A 25 10.81 -5.47 7.21
C GLY A 25 9.83 -5.94 8.30
N LYS A 26 9.33 -7.16 8.17
CA LYS A 26 8.52 -7.80 9.23
C LYS A 26 9.35 -8.14 10.47
N GLY A 27 8.66 -8.25 11.60
CA GLY A 27 9.23 -8.60 12.91
C GLY A 27 9.68 -7.41 13.74
N ASP A 28 9.37 -6.19 13.28
CA ASP A 28 9.68 -4.92 13.96
C ASP A 28 8.83 -4.67 15.22
N LYS A 29 7.78 -5.47 15.44
CA LYS A 29 6.78 -5.32 16.52
C LYS A 29 6.13 -3.93 16.54
N SER A 30 6.17 -3.22 15.41
CA SER A 30 5.76 -1.83 15.27
C SER A 30 4.92 -1.66 13.99
N PHE A 31 5.24 -0.67 13.16
CA PHE A 31 4.44 -0.29 12.00
C PHE A 31 4.38 -1.38 10.94
N ASN A 32 5.48 -2.07 10.63
CA ASN A 32 5.49 -3.08 9.56
C ASN A 32 4.61 -4.29 9.94
N ASP A 33 4.76 -4.78 11.17
CA ASP A 33 3.92 -5.87 11.68
C ASP A 33 2.44 -5.46 11.78
N SER A 34 2.17 -4.20 12.12
CA SER A 34 0.79 -3.69 12.19
C SER A 34 0.16 -3.56 10.80
N ALA A 35 0.90 -3.07 9.82
CA ALA A 35 0.45 -2.97 8.43
C ALA A 35 0.19 -4.36 7.83
N SER A 36 1.10 -5.31 8.04
CA SER A 36 0.92 -6.69 7.57
C SER A 36 -0.31 -7.36 8.18
N ARG A 37 -0.51 -7.22 9.50
CA ARG A 37 -1.71 -7.75 10.16
C ARG A 37 -2.99 -7.09 9.66
N GLY A 38 -3.01 -5.77 9.51
CA GLY A 38 -4.15 -5.04 9.00
C GLY A 38 -4.54 -5.49 7.59
N LEU A 39 -3.56 -5.64 6.70
CA LEU A 39 -3.81 -6.15 5.35
C LEU A 39 -4.27 -7.61 5.35
N ALA A 40 -3.75 -8.44 6.25
CA ALA A 40 -4.22 -9.82 6.41
C ALA A 40 -5.68 -9.90 6.89
N TRP A 41 -6.10 -9.05 7.83
CA TRP A 41 -7.50 -8.95 8.26
C TRP A 41 -8.40 -8.44 7.13
N ALA A 42 -7.98 -7.39 6.43
CA ALA A 42 -8.73 -6.88 5.29
C ALA A 42 -8.92 -7.96 4.21
N ALA A 43 -7.89 -8.74 3.90
CA ALA A 43 -8.01 -9.83 2.94
C ALA A 43 -8.85 -11.03 3.42
N ALA A 44 -9.12 -11.14 4.72
CA ALA A 44 -10.06 -12.13 5.24
C ALA A 44 -11.52 -11.67 5.10
N ASP A 45 -11.76 -10.37 5.23
CA ASP A 45 -13.10 -9.78 5.24
C ASP A 45 -13.55 -9.30 3.85
N PHE A 46 -12.61 -8.99 2.95
CA PHE A 46 -12.84 -8.45 1.62
C PHE A 46 -12.17 -9.33 0.55
N ASP A 47 -12.68 -9.26 -0.69
CA ASP A 47 -12.12 -10.01 -1.82
C ASP A 47 -10.82 -9.35 -2.33
N ILE A 48 -9.74 -9.53 -1.55
CA ILE A 48 -8.42 -8.93 -1.78
C ILE A 48 -7.40 -10.02 -2.04
N LYS A 49 -6.64 -9.89 -3.13
CA LYS A 49 -5.39 -10.61 -3.35
C LYS A 49 -4.23 -9.71 -2.95
N ARG A 50 -3.40 -10.18 -2.02
CA ARG A 50 -2.32 -9.39 -1.44
C ARG A 50 -0.94 -9.97 -1.70
N ILE A 51 0.05 -9.10 -1.83
CA ILE A 51 1.46 -9.44 -1.70
C ILE A 51 2.15 -8.51 -0.72
N GLU A 52 3.26 -8.99 -0.16
CA GLU A 52 4.10 -8.22 0.75
C GLU A 52 5.56 -8.34 0.27
N LEU A 53 6.23 -7.20 0.10
CA LEU A 53 7.61 -7.11 -0.35
C LEU A 53 8.50 -6.69 0.82
N GLU A 54 9.39 -7.59 1.23
CA GLU A 54 10.42 -7.33 2.23
C GLU A 54 11.53 -6.43 1.67
N PRO A 55 12.24 -5.66 2.51
CA PRO A 55 13.39 -4.89 2.08
C PRO A 55 14.47 -5.80 1.46
N GLY A 56 14.84 -5.50 0.21
CA GLY A 56 15.95 -6.14 -0.48
C GLY A 56 17.23 -5.32 -0.42
N VAL A 57 18.36 -5.95 -0.78
CA VAL A 57 19.70 -5.33 -0.72
C VAL A 57 19.93 -4.29 -1.84
N ALA A 58 19.05 -4.22 -2.85
CA ALA A 58 19.31 -3.40 -4.05
C ALA A 58 18.07 -2.90 -4.83
N VAL A 59 16.86 -3.40 -4.55
CA VAL A 59 15.66 -2.94 -5.29
C VAL A 59 15.15 -1.67 -4.63
N ASP A 60 15.14 -0.58 -5.39
CA ASP A 60 14.72 0.73 -4.91
C ASP A 60 13.21 0.72 -4.57
N ARG A 61 12.83 1.51 -3.56
CA ARG A 61 11.42 1.73 -3.17
C ARG A 61 10.61 2.13 -4.38
N GLU A 62 11.13 3.08 -5.17
CA GLU A 62 10.48 3.55 -6.39
C GLU A 62 10.26 2.44 -7.41
N GLU A 63 11.26 1.58 -7.64
CA GLU A 63 11.17 0.47 -8.59
C GLU A 63 10.12 -0.57 -8.17
N ASN A 64 10.05 -0.90 -6.88
CA ASN A 64 9.01 -1.80 -6.35
C ASN A 64 7.61 -1.22 -6.56
N LEU A 65 7.40 0.06 -6.20
CA LEU A 65 6.12 0.74 -6.40
C LEU A 65 5.73 0.79 -7.89
N ARG A 66 6.67 1.18 -8.75
CA ARG A 66 6.49 1.29 -10.20
C ARG A 66 6.17 -0.06 -10.83
N THR A 67 6.83 -1.13 -10.39
CA THR A 67 6.59 -2.50 -10.86
C THR A 67 5.17 -2.94 -10.52
N LEU A 68 4.73 -2.74 -9.27
CA LEU A 68 3.38 -3.10 -8.84
C LEU A 68 2.31 -2.32 -9.60
N ALA A 69 2.52 -1.01 -9.79
CA ALA A 69 1.59 -0.18 -10.55
C ALA A 69 1.53 -0.62 -12.02
N SER A 70 2.68 -0.93 -12.62
CA SER A 70 2.77 -1.38 -14.02
C SER A 70 2.09 -2.72 -14.29
N ILE A 71 2.07 -3.63 -13.31
CA ILE A 71 1.38 -4.93 -13.43
C ILE A 71 -0.08 -4.89 -12.96
N GLY A 72 -0.62 -3.70 -12.70
CA GLY A 72 -2.05 -3.47 -12.47
C GLY A 72 -2.52 -3.68 -11.04
N TYR A 73 -1.67 -3.43 -10.04
CA TYR A 73 -2.16 -3.38 -8.65
C TYR A 73 -3.04 -2.14 -8.43
N ASP A 74 -4.17 -2.34 -7.76
CA ASP A 74 -5.16 -1.29 -7.51
C ASP A 74 -4.72 -0.35 -6.37
N LEU A 75 -4.10 -0.92 -5.33
CA LEU A 75 -3.62 -0.21 -4.15
C LEU A 75 -2.20 -0.65 -3.79
N ILE A 76 -1.31 0.32 -3.61
CA ILE A 76 0.07 0.10 -3.20
C ILE A 76 0.35 0.88 -1.92
N ILE A 77 0.82 0.18 -0.89
CA ILE A 77 1.07 0.71 0.45
C ILE A 77 2.57 0.70 0.70
N GLY A 78 3.17 1.86 0.93
CA GLY A 78 4.55 2.01 1.40
C GLY A 78 4.58 2.26 2.91
N VAL A 79 5.36 1.48 3.65
CA VAL A 79 5.46 1.63 5.11
C VAL A 79 6.79 2.26 5.48
N GLY A 80 6.74 3.48 6.01
CA GLY A 80 7.90 4.24 6.47
C GLY A 80 8.11 5.54 5.70
N PHE A 81 8.74 6.50 6.38
CA PHE A 81 8.89 7.87 5.90
C PHE A 81 9.62 8.00 4.55
N LEU A 82 10.59 7.11 4.26
CA LEU A 82 11.38 7.15 3.03
C LEU A 82 10.57 6.81 1.77
N PHE A 83 9.34 6.34 1.90
CA PHE A 83 8.45 6.13 0.76
C PHE A 83 7.80 7.42 0.23
N THR A 84 7.85 8.53 0.98
CA THR A 84 7.13 9.77 0.61
C THR A 84 7.48 10.23 -0.81
N ASP A 85 8.77 10.44 -1.09
CA ASP A 85 9.21 10.97 -2.38
C ASP A 85 8.98 9.97 -3.51
N ALA A 86 9.24 8.69 -3.25
CA ALA A 86 9.03 7.61 -4.22
C ALA A 86 7.55 7.45 -4.60
N ILE A 87 6.64 7.48 -3.61
CA ILE A 87 5.19 7.44 -3.86
C ILE A 87 4.75 8.69 -4.61
N VAL A 88 5.27 9.87 -4.28
CA VAL A 88 4.96 11.11 -5.00
C VAL A 88 5.32 10.98 -6.48
N THR A 89 6.53 10.53 -6.79
CA THR A 89 6.98 10.33 -8.18
C THR A 89 6.11 9.32 -8.91
N VAL A 90 5.91 8.13 -8.34
CA VAL A 90 5.18 7.05 -9.02
C VAL A 90 3.69 7.37 -9.12
N ALA A 91 3.11 8.08 -8.16
CA ALA A 91 1.70 8.48 -8.22
C ALA A 91 1.39 9.42 -9.39
N ASP A 92 2.34 10.25 -9.83
CA ASP A 92 2.18 11.08 -11.03
C ASP A 92 2.20 10.27 -12.33
N GLU A 93 2.95 9.17 -12.32
CA GLU A 93 3.08 8.28 -13.47
C GLU A 93 1.88 7.33 -13.62
N PHE A 94 1.23 6.98 -12.49
CA PHE A 94 0.12 6.03 -12.42
C PHE A 94 -1.10 6.68 -11.72
N PRO A 95 -1.81 7.60 -12.38
CA PRO A 95 -2.92 8.35 -11.78
C PRO A 95 -4.12 7.47 -11.38
N ASP A 96 -4.28 6.32 -12.03
CA ASP A 96 -5.37 5.38 -11.75
C ASP A 96 -5.08 4.46 -10.55
N THR A 97 -3.79 4.20 -10.27
CA THR A 97 -3.36 3.43 -9.09
C THR A 97 -3.49 4.27 -7.83
N LYS A 98 -3.98 3.66 -6.74
CA LYS A 98 -4.05 4.30 -5.42
C LYS A 98 -2.82 3.97 -4.61
N PHE A 99 -2.33 4.96 -3.87
CA PHE A 99 -1.18 4.82 -3.00
C PHE A 99 -1.52 5.20 -1.57
N VAL A 100 -0.93 4.48 -0.62
CA VAL A 100 -0.97 4.83 0.80
C VAL A 100 0.44 4.89 1.35
N ILE A 101 0.76 5.97 2.05
CA ILE A 101 1.98 6.09 2.85
C ILE A 101 1.60 5.85 4.32
N ILE A 102 2.27 4.91 4.99
CA ILE A 102 2.17 4.76 6.45
C ILE A 102 3.41 5.40 7.07
N ASP A 103 3.20 6.26 8.08
CA ASP A 103 4.29 6.90 8.84
C ASP A 103 5.26 7.73 7.97
N GLY A 104 4.70 8.50 7.03
CA GLY A 104 5.44 9.45 6.20
C GLY A 104 4.80 10.83 6.18
N PHE A 105 4.96 11.60 5.11
CA PHE A 105 4.29 12.90 4.97
C PHE A 105 2.97 12.79 4.21
N ILE A 106 2.09 13.78 4.36
CA ILE A 106 0.86 13.91 3.56
C ILE A 106 1.22 14.62 2.24
N PRO A 107 1.23 13.94 1.09
CA PRO A 107 1.41 14.59 -0.19
C PRO A 107 0.10 15.21 -0.69
N ASP A 108 0.20 16.33 -1.40
CA ASP A 108 -0.93 16.96 -2.10
C ASP A 108 -1.16 16.26 -3.46
N LYS A 109 -1.76 15.06 -3.41
CA LYS A 109 -2.07 14.25 -4.60
C LYS A 109 -3.43 13.57 -4.50
N PRO A 110 -4.21 13.50 -5.60
CA PRO A 110 -5.58 12.96 -5.57
C PRO A 110 -5.63 11.42 -5.45
N ASN A 111 -4.55 10.72 -5.77
CA ASN A 111 -4.44 9.26 -5.71
C ASN A 111 -3.52 8.78 -4.58
N VAL A 112 -3.16 9.65 -3.64
CA VAL A 112 -2.33 9.28 -2.48
C VAL A 112 -3.03 9.65 -1.19
N MET A 113 -3.01 8.73 -0.22
CA MET A 113 -3.40 8.99 1.16
C MET A 113 -2.23 8.73 2.09
N ALA A 114 -2.15 9.46 3.20
CA ALA A 114 -1.18 9.17 4.25
C ALA A 114 -1.90 8.79 5.55
N CYS A 115 -1.46 7.69 6.16
CA CYS A 115 -1.86 7.25 7.48
C CYS A 115 -0.76 7.65 8.47
N LEU A 116 -1.01 8.74 9.20
CA LEU A 116 -0.08 9.24 10.20
C LEU A 116 -0.44 8.68 11.57
N PHE A 117 0.56 8.17 12.28
CA PHE A 117 0.43 7.91 13.70
C PHE A 117 0.92 9.16 14.45
N PRO A 118 0.17 9.66 15.45
CA PRO A 118 0.68 10.72 16.29
C PRO A 118 1.89 10.19 17.07
N GLU A 119 3.09 10.64 16.71
CA GLU A 119 4.27 10.45 17.56
C GLU A 119 3.95 11.05 18.95
N PRO A 120 4.18 10.32 20.06
CA PRO A 120 4.08 10.94 21.37
C PRO A 120 5.03 12.13 21.39
N GLN A 121 4.57 13.27 21.91
CA GLN A 121 5.36 14.47 22.19
C GLN A 121 6.40 14.18 23.29
N GLY A 122 7.27 13.21 23.07
CA GLY A 122 7.97 12.43 24.08
C GLY A 122 9.49 12.44 23.95
N SER A 123 10.05 13.43 23.26
CA SER A 123 11.49 13.73 23.30
C SER A 123 11.78 15.15 23.79
N PHE A 124 11.13 15.56 24.89
CA PHE A 124 11.51 16.75 25.65
C PHE A 124 11.74 16.46 27.14
N LEU A 125 12.18 15.26 27.49
CA LEU A 125 12.75 14.98 28.82
C LEU A 125 13.99 14.12 28.64
N GLY A 126 15.12 14.75 28.31
CA GLY A 126 16.37 14.02 28.12
C GLY A 126 17.56 14.80 27.60
N SER A 127 17.84 16.01 28.13
CA SER A 127 19.18 16.59 28.29
C SER A 127 19.12 17.89 29.06
#